data_AF-A0A086QV52-F1
#
_entry.id   AF-A0A086QV52-F1
#
_cell.length_a   1.000
_cell.length_b   1.000
_cell.length_c   1.000
_cell.angle_alpha   90.00
_cell.angle_beta   90.00
_cell.angle_gamma   90.00
#
_symmetry.space_group_name_H-M   'P 1'
#
loop_
_entity.id
_entity.type
_entity.pdbx_description
1 polymer ?
#
loop_
_entity_poly.entity_id
_entity_poly.type
_entity_poly.pdbx_seq_one_letter_code
_entity_poly.pdbx_strand_id
1 'polypeptide(L)'
;MIGAPVTPLPIHLMDLSFVCVKVPVFSFARLRGCDPVLGVEMRSTGEVACFGASKHEAFLKALISAGVPLPLEKRTILISAGPLWSKMELEPYFKILLDLGFTIYATEGTYRFLMNSVVRGQGTHLPGNASPASDSGLRTPTTAESDADACIRAKYASRIIRVRKPIVGSNESHNGGHQSPHALSLIESGKVEMVINVPDSMNHRAATNGYLMRRTATDCGVPLLTNVKVASMFVEALNKKEAKEAQGRSFWDIRSWDEYWPQK
;
A
#
# COMPACT_ATOMS: atom_id res chain seq x y z
N MET A 1 -32.15 -12.24 23.91
CA MET A 1 -33.07 -11.33 23.18
C MET A 1 -34.54 -11.69 23.42
N ILE A 2 -34.93 -12.97 23.37
CA ILE A 2 -36.31 -13.43 23.64
C ILE A 2 -36.54 -13.97 25.07
N GLY A 3 -35.72 -13.55 26.04
CA GLY A 3 -35.81 -14.05 27.43
C GLY A 3 -35.35 -15.49 27.67
N ALA A 4 -34.84 -16.18 26.65
CA ALA A 4 -34.24 -17.50 26.82
C ALA A 4 -33.02 -17.45 27.76
N PRO A 5 -32.86 -18.44 28.67
CA PRO A 5 -31.69 -18.51 29.52
C PRO A 5 -30.43 -18.71 28.66
N VAL A 6 -29.40 -17.90 28.90
CA VAL A 6 -28.10 -17.98 28.23
C VAL A 6 -27.02 -18.05 29.30
N THR A 7 -26.15 -19.05 29.18
CA THR A 7 -24.92 -19.11 29.96
C THR A 7 -23.85 -18.33 29.20
N PRO A 8 -23.27 -17.27 29.79
CA PRO A 8 -22.21 -16.52 29.12
C PRO A 8 -21.00 -17.43 28.92
N LEU A 9 -20.49 -17.50 27.69
CA LEU A 9 -19.22 -18.15 27.41
C LEU A 9 -18.10 -17.14 27.66
N PRO A 10 -17.16 -17.40 28.60
CA PRO A 10 -16.03 -16.51 28.81
C PRO A 10 -15.05 -16.68 27.64
N ILE A 11 -15.12 -15.78 26.67
CA ILE A 11 -14.17 -15.73 25.55
C ILE A 11 -13.14 -14.65 25.86
N HIS A 12 -11.90 -15.04 26.13
CA HIS A 12 -10.78 -14.12 26.22
C HIS A 12 -10.03 -14.10 24.89
N LEU A 13 -9.87 -12.90 24.31
CA LEU A 13 -9.23 -12.75 22.99
C LEU A 13 -7.77 -13.23 22.97
N MET A 14 -7.08 -13.19 24.12
CA MET A 14 -5.70 -13.66 24.25
C MET A 14 -5.57 -15.18 24.22
N ASP A 15 -6.66 -15.91 24.46
CA ASP A 15 -6.67 -17.38 24.47
C ASP A 15 -6.83 -17.96 23.05
N LEU A 16 -7.11 -17.10 22.05
CA LEU A 16 -7.25 -17.52 20.66
C LEU A 16 -5.86 -17.68 20.03
N SER A 17 -5.63 -18.85 19.42
CA SER A 17 -4.38 -19.16 18.70
C SER A 17 -4.31 -18.56 17.29
N PHE A 18 -5.29 -17.74 16.92
CA PHE A 18 -5.44 -17.17 15.59
C PHE A 18 -5.90 -15.71 15.64
N VAL A 19 -5.67 -15.00 14.54
CA VAL A 19 -6.15 -13.65 14.31
C VAL A 19 -7.18 -13.67 13.18
N CYS A 20 -8.27 -12.93 13.36
CA CYS A 20 -9.25 -12.69 12.31
C CYS A 20 -9.09 -11.27 11.76
N VAL A 21 -9.06 -11.13 10.44
CA VAL A 21 -9.05 -9.83 9.76
C VAL A 21 -10.28 -9.73 8.87
N LYS A 22 -11.04 -8.65 9.06
CA LYS A 22 -12.19 -8.29 8.22
C LYS A 22 -11.80 -7.20 7.24
N VAL A 23 -12.03 -7.44 5.96
CA VAL A 23 -11.81 -6.49 4.86
C VAL A 23 -13.14 -6.19 4.16
N PRO A 24 -13.49 -4.91 3.95
CA PRO A 24 -14.69 -4.54 3.18
C PRO A 24 -14.53 -4.83 1.68
N VAL A 25 -15.62 -5.20 1.03
CA VAL A 25 -15.73 -5.32 -0.43
C VAL A 25 -16.48 -4.10 -0.97
N PHE A 26 -15.96 -3.52 -2.05
CA PHE A 26 -16.52 -2.31 -2.67
C PHE A 26 -17.00 -2.56 -4.09
N SER A 27 -18.03 -1.84 -4.52
CA SER A 27 -18.58 -1.91 -5.88
C SER A 27 -18.20 -0.71 -6.76
N PHE A 28 -17.06 -0.07 -6.50
CA PHE A 28 -16.60 1.11 -7.27
C PHE A 28 -16.45 0.84 -8.77
N ALA A 29 -16.09 -0.39 -9.16
CA ALA A 29 -16.04 -0.80 -10.57
C ALA A 29 -17.41 -0.74 -11.26
N ARG A 30 -18.51 -0.93 -10.51
CA ARG A 30 -19.89 -0.86 -11.04
C ARG A 30 -20.44 0.57 -11.07
N LEU A 31 -19.92 1.47 -10.24
CA LEU A 31 -20.40 2.85 -10.11
C LEU A 31 -19.53 3.81 -10.92
N ARG A 32 -19.90 4.05 -12.19
CA ARG A 32 -19.20 5.02 -13.05
C ARG A 32 -19.22 6.43 -12.44
N GLY A 33 -18.12 7.16 -12.57
CA GLY A 33 -18.00 8.52 -12.02
C GLY A 33 -17.81 8.60 -10.50
N CYS A 34 -17.93 7.48 -9.78
CA CYS A 34 -17.64 7.44 -8.36
C CYS A 34 -16.12 7.41 -8.12
N ASP A 35 -15.65 8.30 -7.24
CA ASP A 35 -14.26 8.31 -6.76
C ASP A 35 -14.07 7.20 -5.72
N PRO A 36 -13.17 6.22 -5.93
CA PRO A 36 -12.92 5.11 -5.01
C PRO A 36 -12.02 5.57 -3.84
N VAL A 37 -12.49 6.57 -3.09
CA VAL A 37 -11.88 7.07 -1.86
C VAL A 37 -12.82 6.79 -0.70
N LEU A 38 -12.22 6.40 0.43
CA LEU A 38 -12.92 6.17 1.67
C LEU A 38 -13.09 7.49 2.43
N GLY A 39 -14.27 7.71 2.99
CA GLY A 39 -14.59 8.87 3.81
C GLY A 39 -15.28 8.43 5.10
N VAL A 40 -16.00 9.36 5.72
CA VAL A 40 -16.83 9.06 6.90
C VAL A 40 -18.06 8.23 6.57
N GLU A 41 -18.49 8.22 5.31
CA GLU A 41 -19.62 7.43 4.83
C GLU A 41 -19.18 6.00 4.47
N MET A 42 -19.95 5.02 4.95
CA MET A 42 -19.77 3.62 4.58
C MET A 42 -20.23 3.39 3.13
N ARG A 43 -19.30 2.98 2.27
CA ARG A 43 -19.55 2.68 0.83
C ARG A 43 -19.34 1.21 0.47
N SER A 44 -19.02 0.37 1.45
CA SER A 44 -18.82 -1.07 1.24
C SER A 44 -20.16 -1.78 1.04
N THR A 45 -20.19 -2.75 0.12
CA THR A 45 -21.38 -3.54 -0.20
C THR A 45 -21.34 -4.94 0.40
N GLY A 46 -20.17 -5.38 0.86
CA GLY A 46 -19.99 -6.64 1.53
C GLY A 46 -18.72 -6.67 2.34
N GLU A 47 -18.37 -7.84 2.86
CA GLU A 47 -17.21 -8.07 3.69
C GLU A 47 -16.67 -9.47 3.50
N VAL A 48 -15.36 -9.59 3.73
CA VAL A 48 -14.66 -10.85 3.80
C VAL A 48 -13.94 -10.89 5.14
N ALA A 49 -14.05 -12.00 5.85
CA ALA A 49 -13.29 -12.26 7.07
C ALA A 49 -12.42 -13.48 6.85
N CYS A 50 -11.12 -13.37 7.17
CA CYS A 50 -10.19 -14.47 7.07
C CYS A 50 -9.42 -14.65 8.37
N PHE A 51 -9.21 -15.92 8.74
CA PHE A 51 -8.35 -16.31 9.85
C PHE A 51 -6.92 -16.56 9.38
N GLY A 52 -5.97 -16.34 10.27
CA GLY A 52 -4.56 -16.68 10.08
C GLY A 52 -3.82 -16.79 11.40
N ALA A 53 -2.66 -17.43 11.39
CA ALA A 53 -1.82 -17.55 12.58
C ALA A 53 -1.20 -16.19 12.99
N SER A 54 -1.20 -15.22 12.07
CA SER A 54 -0.78 -13.85 12.34
C SER A 54 -1.65 -12.85 11.58
N LYS A 55 -1.65 -11.59 12.04
CA LYS A 55 -2.34 -10.48 11.35
C LYS A 55 -1.94 -10.36 9.86
N HIS A 56 -0.69 -10.67 9.51
CA HIS A 56 -0.15 -10.54 8.15
C HIS A 56 -0.76 -11.58 7.21
N GLU A 57 -0.83 -12.82 7.68
CA GLU A 57 -1.40 -13.93 6.92
C GLU A 57 -2.91 -13.76 6.76
N ALA A 58 -3.62 -13.47 7.86
CA ALA A 58 -5.05 -13.21 7.85
C ALA A 58 -5.40 -12.05 6.89
N PHE A 59 -4.59 -10.99 6.89
CA PHE A 59 -4.78 -9.84 6.02
C PHE A 59 -4.54 -10.13 4.54
N LEU A 60 -3.44 -10.82 4.17
CA LEU A 60 -3.22 -11.15 2.76
C LEU A 60 -4.28 -12.12 2.23
N LYS A 61 -4.73 -13.09 3.04
CA LYS A 61 -5.87 -13.96 2.69
C LYS A 61 -7.14 -13.13 2.47
N ALA A 62 -7.42 -12.18 3.35
CA ALA A 62 -8.60 -11.32 3.24
C ALA A 62 -8.54 -10.43 2.00
N LEU A 63 -7.36 -9.89 1.65
CA LEU A 63 -7.18 -9.11 0.41
C LEU A 63 -7.44 -9.96 -0.85
N ILE A 64 -6.80 -11.13 -0.95
CA ILE A 64 -6.98 -12.04 -2.09
C ILE A 64 -8.46 -12.44 -2.21
N SER A 65 -9.09 -12.78 -1.09
CA SER A 65 -10.49 -13.19 -1.03
C SER A 65 -11.46 -12.04 -1.34
N ALA A 66 -11.08 -10.79 -1.07
CA ALA A 66 -11.82 -9.60 -1.48
C ALA A 66 -11.62 -9.22 -2.97
N GLY A 67 -10.87 -10.04 -3.73
CA GLY A 67 -10.61 -9.81 -5.16
C GLY A 67 -9.43 -8.86 -5.42
N VAL A 68 -8.53 -8.69 -4.45
CA VAL A 68 -7.32 -7.87 -4.59
C VAL A 68 -6.11 -8.79 -4.83
N PRO A 69 -5.71 -9.03 -6.10
CA PRO A 69 -4.53 -9.85 -6.40
C PRO A 69 -3.23 -9.20 -5.87
N LEU A 70 -2.26 -10.04 -5.53
CA LEU A 70 -0.93 -9.59 -5.11
C LEU A 70 -0.08 -9.25 -6.36
N PRO A 71 0.66 -8.12 -6.37
CA PRO A 71 1.51 -7.69 -7.47
C PRO A 71 2.83 -8.49 -7.50
N LEU A 72 2.77 -9.79 -7.76
CA LEU A 72 3.91 -10.69 -7.66
C LEU A 72 4.50 -11.13 -9.01
N GLU A 73 3.79 -10.95 -10.14
CA GLU A 73 4.26 -11.41 -11.44
C GLU A 73 5.31 -10.47 -12.03
N LYS A 74 4.98 -9.18 -12.14
CA LYS A 74 5.88 -8.12 -12.65
C LYS A 74 6.58 -7.37 -11.53
N ARG A 75 6.04 -7.43 -10.31
CA ARG A 75 6.46 -6.68 -9.12
C ARG A 75 6.48 -5.18 -9.39
N THR A 76 5.41 -4.64 -9.96
CA THR A 76 5.34 -3.23 -10.34
C THR A 76 4.25 -2.48 -9.57
N ILE A 77 4.62 -1.40 -8.89
CA ILE A 77 3.69 -0.59 -8.08
C ILE A 77 3.79 0.88 -8.47
N LEU A 78 2.65 1.54 -8.65
CA LEU A 78 2.57 2.99 -8.84
C LEU A 78 2.20 3.68 -7.54
N ILE A 79 3.01 4.63 -7.12
CA ILE A 79 2.87 5.32 -5.83
C ILE A 79 2.67 6.82 -6.07
N SER A 80 1.57 7.34 -5.53
CA SER A 80 1.33 8.76 -5.43
C SER A 80 0.83 9.10 -4.03
N ALA A 81 1.69 9.74 -3.26
CA ALA A 81 1.34 10.28 -1.95
C ALA A 81 1.32 11.80 -2.03
N GLY A 82 0.20 12.42 -1.67
CA GLY A 82 0.08 13.88 -1.61
C GLY A 82 0.90 14.47 -0.46
N PRO A 83 0.49 14.21 0.80
CA PRO A 83 1.08 14.84 1.97
C PRO A 83 2.54 14.41 2.21
N LEU A 84 3.31 15.26 2.89
CA LEU A 84 4.66 14.90 3.33
C LEU A 84 4.65 13.80 4.39
N TRP A 85 3.72 13.85 5.35
CA TRP A 85 3.61 12.86 6.42
C TRP A 85 3.42 11.44 5.86
N SER A 86 2.58 11.29 4.83
CA SER A 86 2.34 9.99 4.18
C SER A 86 3.59 9.46 3.50
N LYS A 87 4.42 10.33 2.94
CA LYS A 87 5.69 9.95 2.31
C LYS A 87 6.70 9.49 3.35
N MET A 88 6.79 10.20 4.48
CA MET A 88 7.67 9.85 5.60
C MET A 88 7.24 8.51 6.22
N GLU A 89 5.96 8.30 6.43
CA GLU A 89 5.45 7.06 7.00
C GLU A 89 5.66 5.86 6.06
N LEU A 90 5.53 6.06 4.75
CA LEU A 90 5.74 4.99 3.77
C LEU A 90 7.22 4.72 3.45
N GLU A 91 8.13 5.61 3.82
CA GLU A 91 9.56 5.52 3.52
C GLU A 91 10.20 4.15 3.86
N PRO A 92 10.09 3.61 5.09
CA PRO A 92 10.69 2.32 5.42
C PRO A 92 10.12 1.18 4.57
N TYR A 93 8.84 1.25 4.22
CA TYR A 93 8.17 0.25 3.41
C TYR A 93 8.60 0.29 1.94
N PHE A 94 8.93 1.47 1.40
CA PHE A 94 9.46 1.56 0.05
C PHE A 94 10.83 0.89 -0.09
N LYS A 95 11.69 1.01 0.92
CA LYS A 95 12.98 0.30 0.98
C LYS A 95 12.77 -1.22 0.95
N ILE A 96 11.84 -1.71 1.78
CA ILE A 96 11.44 -3.13 1.79
C ILE A 96 10.96 -3.58 0.42
N LEU A 97 10.07 -2.84 -0.24
CA LEU A 97 9.60 -3.17 -1.59
C LEU A 97 10.75 -3.25 -2.61
N LEU A 98 11.67 -2.30 -2.56
CA LEU A 98 12.84 -2.28 -3.46
C LEU A 98 13.74 -3.50 -3.23
N ASP A 99 13.98 -3.88 -1.97
CA ASP A 99 14.73 -5.08 -1.59
C ASP A 99 14.03 -6.37 -2.00
N LEU A 100 12.69 -6.40 -1.96
CA LEU A 100 11.87 -7.51 -2.45
C LEU A 100 11.79 -7.58 -3.99
N GLY A 101 12.52 -6.73 -4.70
CA GLY A 101 12.54 -6.77 -6.15
C GLY A 101 11.34 -6.09 -6.81
N PHE A 102 10.72 -5.08 -6.19
CA PHE A 102 9.68 -4.26 -6.84
C PHE A 102 10.19 -3.05 -7.60
N THR A 103 9.65 -2.81 -8.79
CA THR A 103 9.86 -1.55 -9.52
C THR A 103 8.79 -0.54 -9.09
N ILE A 104 9.23 0.60 -8.55
CA ILE A 104 8.35 1.66 -8.06
C ILE A 104 8.23 2.74 -9.13
N TYR A 105 7.01 2.91 -9.64
CA TYR A 105 6.64 4.06 -10.45
C TYR A 105 6.14 5.15 -9.50
N ALA A 106 6.73 6.35 -9.53
CA ALA A 106 6.39 7.40 -8.57
C ALA A 106 6.05 8.71 -9.27
N THR A 107 4.96 9.36 -8.83
CA THR A 107 4.64 10.72 -9.30
C THR A 107 5.70 11.72 -8.84
N GLU A 108 5.91 12.81 -9.59
CA GLU A 108 7.00 13.78 -9.39
C GLU A 108 7.38 14.07 -7.92
N GLY A 109 6.41 14.49 -7.09
CA GLY A 109 6.67 14.82 -5.68
C GLY A 109 7.06 13.61 -4.82
N THR A 110 6.52 12.43 -5.12
CA THR A 110 6.88 11.17 -4.46
C THR A 110 8.25 10.69 -4.95
N TYR A 111 8.53 10.81 -6.26
CA TYR A 111 9.81 10.44 -6.86
C TYR A 111 10.97 11.24 -6.25
N ARG A 112 10.82 12.58 -6.16
CA ARG A 112 11.84 13.45 -5.54
C ARG A 112 12.08 13.08 -4.08
N PHE A 113 11.01 12.80 -3.34
CA PHE A 113 11.11 12.37 -1.94
C PHE A 113 11.84 11.03 -1.81
N LEU A 114 11.48 10.04 -2.63
CA LEU A 114 12.11 8.72 -2.65
C LEU A 114 13.59 8.81 -2.99
N MET A 115 13.94 9.55 -4.04
CA MET A 115 15.34 9.74 -4.41
C MET A 115 16.12 10.40 -3.28
N ASN A 116 15.56 11.41 -2.60
CA ASN A 116 16.26 12.06 -1.50
C ASN A 116 16.36 11.20 -0.23
N SER A 117 15.34 10.41 0.09
CA SER A 117 15.30 9.58 1.31
C SER A 117 16.15 8.32 1.20
N VAL A 118 16.12 7.66 0.03
CA VAL A 118 16.98 6.50 -0.25
C VAL A 118 18.46 6.90 -0.22
N VAL A 119 18.77 8.10 -0.70
CA VAL A 119 20.11 8.68 -0.69
C VAL A 119 20.63 8.98 0.71
N ARG A 120 19.77 9.47 1.60
CA ARG A 120 20.22 9.95 2.92
C ARG A 120 20.52 8.83 3.90
N GLY A 121 20.27 7.56 3.54
CA GLY A 121 20.60 6.40 4.39
C GLY A 121 19.91 6.35 5.76
N GLN A 122 19.15 7.38 6.14
CA GLN A 122 18.45 7.45 7.42
C GLN A 122 17.26 6.51 7.36
N GLY A 123 17.47 5.25 7.72
CA GLY A 123 16.39 4.38 8.15
C GLY A 123 15.76 5.01 9.39
N THR A 124 14.59 5.61 9.24
CA THR A 124 13.75 5.89 10.40
C THR A 124 13.34 4.52 10.95
N HIS A 125 13.92 4.18 12.11
CA HIS A 125 13.54 3.01 12.89
C HIS A 125 12.02 3.05 13.09
N LEU A 126 11.33 1.91 12.92
CA LEU A 126 9.89 1.79 13.21
C LEU A 126 9.60 2.39 14.60
N PRO A 127 8.53 3.20 14.77
CA PRO A 127 8.24 3.78 16.08
C PRO A 127 7.74 2.69 17.04
N GLY A 128 8.68 2.12 17.79
CA GLY A 128 8.43 1.56 19.12
C GLY A 128 8.57 2.69 20.14
N ASN A 129 7.60 2.79 21.05
CA ASN A 129 7.48 3.77 22.13
C ASN A 129 8.83 4.34 22.64
N ALA A 130 9.12 5.59 22.28
CA ALA A 130 10.04 6.45 23.03
C ALA A 130 9.60 7.91 22.89
N SER A 131 9.48 8.59 24.02
CA SER A 131 8.99 9.97 24.17
C SER A 131 9.78 11.00 23.36
N PRO A 132 9.18 12.15 22.98
CA PRO A 132 9.84 13.15 22.15
C PRO A 132 10.82 13.96 23.00
N ALA A 133 12.11 13.80 22.72
CA ALA A 133 13.13 14.76 23.14
C ALA A 133 13.20 15.89 22.10
N SER A 134 13.08 17.12 22.59
CA SER A 134 13.23 18.37 21.86
C SER A 134 14.64 18.53 21.28
N ASP A 135 14.75 18.72 19.97
CA ASP A 135 15.88 19.47 19.42
C ASP A 135 15.45 20.27 18.19
N SER A 136 15.40 21.58 18.38
CA SER A 136 15.15 22.59 17.35
C SER A 136 16.49 22.97 16.73
N GLY A 137 16.81 22.38 15.57
CA GLY A 137 18.01 22.73 14.82
C GLY A 137 17.83 22.46 13.32
N LEU A 138 17.39 23.48 12.58
CA LEU A 138 17.39 23.47 11.11
C LEU A 138 18.85 23.55 10.62
N ARG A 139 19.55 22.42 10.53
CA ARG A 139 20.86 22.35 9.87
C ARG A 139 20.68 22.45 8.36
N THR A 140 21.33 23.43 7.75
CA THR A 140 21.48 23.54 6.29
C THR A 140 22.22 22.31 5.75
N PRO A 141 21.84 21.78 4.57
CA PRO A 141 22.46 20.58 4.03
C PRO A 141 23.84 20.89 3.47
N THR A 142 24.89 20.36 4.11
CA THR A 142 26.23 20.27 3.53
C THR A 142 26.23 19.26 2.38
N THR A 143 26.76 19.68 1.24
CA THR A 143 26.73 19.02 -0.09
C THR A 143 27.83 17.98 -0.32
N ALA A 144 28.26 17.26 0.71
CA ALA A 144 29.21 16.16 0.55
C ALA A 144 28.46 14.83 0.63
N GLU A 145 28.19 14.20 -0.52
CA GLU A 145 27.66 12.83 -0.60
C GLU A 145 28.73 11.85 -0.11
N SER A 146 28.37 10.92 0.78
CA SER A 146 29.29 9.86 1.18
C SER A 146 29.32 8.75 0.11
N ASP A 147 30.44 8.05 -0.04
CA ASP A 147 30.57 6.96 -1.03
C ASP A 147 29.55 5.82 -0.81
N ALA A 148 29.12 5.61 0.43
CA ALA A 148 28.09 4.65 0.78
C ALA A 148 26.69 5.07 0.25
N ASP A 149 26.38 6.37 0.31
CA ASP A 149 25.11 6.92 -0.20
C ASP A 149 25.03 6.81 -1.72
N ALA A 150 26.16 6.97 -2.41
CA ALA A 150 26.26 6.79 -3.86
C ALA A 150 26.00 5.33 -4.27
N CYS A 151 26.52 4.36 -3.53
CA CYS A 151 26.32 2.92 -3.78
C CYS A 151 24.84 2.51 -3.57
N ILE A 152 24.22 2.96 -2.48
CA ILE A 152 22.80 2.70 -2.19
C ILE A 152 21.90 3.32 -3.27
N ARG A 153 22.21 4.56 -3.68
CA ARG A 153 21.53 5.20 -4.80
C ARG A 153 21.64 4.36 -6.07
N ALA A 154 22.84 3.91 -6.42
CA ALA A 154 23.06 3.09 -7.61
C ALA A 154 22.26 1.76 -7.57
N LYS A 155 22.16 1.14 -6.39
CA LYS A 155 21.39 -0.10 -6.17
C LYS A 155 19.90 0.08 -6.49
N TYR A 156 19.29 1.18 -6.05
CA TYR A 156 17.83 1.36 -6.13
C TYR A 156 17.35 2.30 -7.25
N ALA A 157 18.19 3.21 -7.76
CA ALA A 157 17.78 4.24 -8.71
C ALA A 157 17.22 3.66 -10.02
N SER A 158 17.76 2.52 -10.48
CA SER A 158 17.27 1.83 -11.67
C SER A 158 15.84 1.29 -11.53
N ARG A 159 15.36 1.13 -10.30
CA ARG A 159 14.06 0.51 -9.97
C ARG A 159 13.01 1.55 -9.54
N ILE A 160 13.39 2.83 -9.44
CA ILE A 160 12.48 3.92 -9.13
C ILE A 160 12.31 4.77 -10.39
N ILE A 161 11.13 4.71 -11.01
CA ILE A 161 10.84 5.35 -12.29
C ILE A 161 9.91 6.54 -12.05
N ARG A 162 10.31 7.69 -12.56
CA ARG A 162 9.52 8.93 -12.50
C ARG A 162 8.33 8.85 -13.46
N VAL A 163 7.15 9.27 -12.98
CA VAL A 163 5.90 9.24 -13.74
C VAL A 163 5.21 10.60 -13.71
N ARG A 164 4.67 11.02 -14.85
CA ARG A 164 3.87 12.25 -14.96
C ARG A 164 2.43 12.00 -14.53
N LYS A 165 1.88 12.92 -13.75
CA LYS A 165 0.45 12.93 -13.42
C LYS A 165 -0.38 13.28 -14.66
N PRO A 166 -1.66 12.87 -14.71
CA PRO A 166 -2.61 13.36 -15.71
C PRO A 166 -2.62 14.90 -15.74
N ILE A 167 -2.72 15.50 -16.93
CA ILE A 167 -3.00 16.93 -17.06
C ILE A 167 -4.52 17.06 -17.22
N VAL A 168 -5.19 17.61 -16.21
CA VAL A 168 -6.62 17.91 -16.29
C VAL A 168 -6.77 19.19 -17.11
N GLY A 169 -7.27 19.08 -18.36
CA GLY A 169 -7.70 20.24 -19.16
C GLY A 169 -6.92 20.59 -20.43
N SER A 170 -6.00 19.75 -20.93
CA SER A 170 -5.37 19.97 -22.24
C SER A 170 -5.34 18.70 -23.09
N ASN A 171 -6.03 18.74 -24.23
CA ASN A 171 -5.78 17.82 -25.34
C ASN A 171 -4.40 18.15 -25.92
N GLU A 172 -3.36 17.43 -25.52
CA GLU A 172 -2.09 17.46 -26.25
C GLU A 172 -1.76 16.10 -26.81
N SER A 173 -1.70 16.07 -28.14
CA SER A 173 -1.13 15.04 -28.97
C SER A 173 0.34 14.80 -28.61
N HIS A 174 0.72 13.53 -28.59
CA HIS A 174 2.08 13.05 -28.43
C HIS A 174 3.08 13.80 -29.31
N ASN A 175 4.10 14.40 -28.69
CA ASN A 175 5.32 14.74 -29.42
C ASN A 175 6.54 14.06 -28.78
N GLY A 176 7.29 13.36 -29.63
CA GLY A 176 8.35 12.42 -29.29
C GLY A 176 9.63 13.10 -28.81
N GLY A 177 9.75 13.21 -27.49
CA GLY A 177 11.04 13.27 -26.81
C GLY A 177 11.10 12.15 -25.76
N HIS A 178 12.28 11.81 -25.27
CA HIS A 178 12.54 10.82 -24.21
C HIS A 178 11.84 11.21 -22.88
N GLN A 179 10.51 11.18 -22.85
CA GLN A 179 9.69 11.74 -21.80
C GLN A 179 9.24 10.64 -20.84
N SER A 180 9.28 10.94 -19.54
CA SER A 180 8.80 10.05 -18.48
C SER A 180 7.38 9.54 -18.76
N PRO A 181 7.12 8.25 -18.50
CA PRO A 181 5.84 7.61 -18.82
C PRO A 181 4.67 8.29 -18.09
N HIS A 182 3.49 8.20 -18.70
CA HIS A 182 2.27 8.78 -18.18
C HIS A 182 1.55 7.79 -17.24
N ALA A 183 1.07 8.27 -16.09
CA ALA A 183 0.47 7.40 -15.08
C ALA A 183 -0.71 6.57 -15.60
N LEU A 184 -1.62 7.18 -16.37
CA LEU A 184 -2.79 6.48 -16.89
C LEU A 184 -2.38 5.39 -17.88
N SER A 185 -1.46 5.71 -18.80
CA SER A 185 -1.00 4.76 -19.81
C SER A 185 -0.29 3.56 -19.19
N LEU A 186 0.39 3.73 -18.04
CA LEU A 186 1.00 2.62 -17.31
C LEU A 186 -0.04 1.68 -16.67
N ILE A 187 -1.15 2.23 -16.19
CA ILE A 187 -2.27 1.47 -15.63
C ILE A 187 -3.01 0.75 -16.76
N GLU A 188 -3.38 1.47 -17.82
CA GLU A 188 -4.13 0.94 -18.97
C GLU A 188 -3.36 -0.16 -19.72
N SER A 189 -2.03 -0.01 -19.85
CA SER A 189 -1.18 -1.05 -20.46
C SER A 189 -0.92 -2.26 -19.54
N GLY A 190 -1.41 -2.24 -18.30
CA GLY A 190 -1.13 -3.29 -17.31
C GLY A 190 0.36 -3.41 -16.93
N LYS A 191 1.15 -2.35 -17.15
CA LYS A 191 2.57 -2.30 -16.75
C LYS A 191 2.72 -2.16 -15.23
N VAL A 192 1.69 -1.65 -14.56
CA VAL A 192 1.58 -1.55 -13.10
C VAL A 192 0.56 -2.57 -12.61
N GLU A 193 0.94 -3.38 -11.62
CA GLU A 193 0.07 -4.40 -11.02
C GLU A 193 -0.68 -3.90 -9.78
N MET A 194 -0.23 -2.81 -9.17
CA MET A 194 -0.94 -2.20 -8.03
C MET A 194 -0.69 -0.70 -7.95
N VAL A 195 -1.71 0.04 -7.53
CA VAL A 195 -1.65 1.48 -7.29
C VAL A 195 -1.79 1.77 -5.79
N ILE A 196 -0.85 2.54 -5.24
CA ILE A 196 -0.94 3.15 -3.90
C ILE A 196 -1.15 4.65 -4.09
N ASN A 197 -2.37 5.13 -3.86
CA ASN A 197 -2.74 6.53 -4.05
C ASN A 197 -3.28 7.13 -2.75
N VAL A 198 -2.44 7.83 -2.01
CA VAL A 198 -2.82 8.48 -0.75
C VAL A 198 -3.22 9.94 -1.04
N PRO A 199 -4.51 10.29 -0.93
CA PRO A 199 -4.99 11.63 -1.23
C PRO A 199 -4.53 12.66 -0.18
N ASP A 200 -4.34 13.91 -0.61
CA ASP A 200 -3.84 15.03 0.21
C ASP A 200 -4.94 15.71 1.05
N SER A 201 -6.19 15.62 0.58
CA SER A 201 -7.34 16.24 1.23
C SER A 201 -8.61 15.45 0.90
N MET A 202 -9.61 15.54 1.78
CA MET A 202 -10.99 15.08 1.54
C MET A 202 -11.72 15.93 0.49
N ASN A 203 -11.00 16.70 -0.33
CA ASN A 203 -11.59 17.40 -1.46
C ASN A 203 -11.98 16.39 -2.53
N HIS A 204 -13.21 15.90 -2.44
CA HIS A 204 -13.88 14.99 -3.39
C HIS A 204 -14.17 15.66 -4.75
N ARG A 205 -13.35 16.61 -5.21
CA ARG A 205 -13.52 17.18 -6.56
C ARG A 205 -13.23 16.07 -7.56
N ALA A 206 -14.23 15.74 -8.37
CA ALA A 206 -14.22 14.70 -9.41
C ALA A 206 -13.24 14.96 -10.57
N ALA A 207 -12.40 16.00 -10.50
CA ALA A 207 -11.46 16.40 -11.55
C ALA A 207 -10.05 16.62 -11.01
N THR A 208 -9.62 15.84 -10.01
CA THR A 208 -8.22 15.84 -9.57
C THR A 208 -7.41 14.78 -10.31
N ASN A 209 -6.10 15.00 -10.44
CA ASN A 209 -5.17 14.00 -10.96
C ASN A 209 -5.24 12.67 -10.17
N GLY A 210 -5.49 12.76 -8.87
CA GLY A 210 -5.68 11.59 -8.01
C GLY A 210 -6.95 10.80 -8.35
N TYR A 211 -8.07 11.49 -8.58
CA TYR A 211 -9.31 10.87 -9.03
C TYR A 211 -9.10 10.08 -10.33
N LEU A 212 -8.48 10.69 -11.35
CA LEU A 212 -8.23 10.03 -12.63
C LEU A 212 -7.42 8.75 -12.46
N MET A 213 -6.30 8.80 -11.72
CA MET A 213 -5.48 7.61 -11.47
C MET A 213 -6.24 6.49 -10.75
N ARG A 214 -7.03 6.84 -9.73
CA ARG A 214 -7.80 5.88 -8.95
C ARG A 214 -8.95 5.27 -9.76
N ARG A 215 -9.62 6.09 -10.58
CA ARG A 215 -10.70 5.66 -11.45
C ARG A 215 -10.18 4.72 -12.52
N THR A 216 -9.11 5.11 -13.23
CA THR A 216 -8.46 4.24 -14.22
C THR A 216 -7.96 2.93 -13.60
N ALA A 217 -7.39 2.96 -12.39
CA ALA A 217 -7.00 1.72 -11.69
C ALA A 217 -8.20 0.80 -11.45
N THR A 218 -9.31 1.34 -10.94
CA THR A 218 -10.53 0.57 -10.67
C THR A 218 -11.15 0.04 -11.97
N ASP A 219 -11.19 0.84 -13.04
CA ASP A 219 -11.76 0.48 -14.33
C ASP A 219 -10.94 -0.60 -15.06
N CYS A 220 -9.61 -0.55 -14.93
CA CYS A 220 -8.71 -1.56 -15.47
C CYS A 220 -8.57 -2.80 -14.56
N GLY A 221 -9.27 -2.86 -13.42
CA GLY A 221 -9.16 -3.97 -12.47
C GLY A 221 -7.80 -4.05 -11.77
N VAL A 222 -7.04 -2.95 -11.73
CA VAL A 222 -5.76 -2.86 -11.03
C VAL A 222 -6.01 -2.57 -9.54
N PRO A 223 -5.51 -3.41 -8.62
CA PRO A 223 -5.55 -3.18 -7.17
C PRO A 223 -5.22 -1.75 -6.75
N LEU A 224 -6.04 -1.18 -5.87
CA LEU A 224 -5.89 0.18 -5.38
C LEU A 224 -5.90 0.23 -3.85
N LEU A 225 -4.84 0.78 -3.26
CA LEU A 225 -4.78 1.13 -1.84
C LEU A 225 -4.75 2.64 -1.66
N THR A 226 -5.67 3.18 -0.85
CA THR A 226 -5.82 4.63 -0.63
C THR A 226 -5.39 5.12 0.75
N ASN A 227 -5.06 4.20 1.66
CA ASN A 227 -4.70 4.50 3.03
C ASN A 227 -3.25 4.08 3.33
N VAL A 228 -2.52 4.97 4.00
CA VAL A 228 -1.12 4.75 4.39
C VAL A 228 -0.95 3.51 5.26
N LYS A 229 -1.77 3.35 6.31
CA LYS A 229 -1.68 2.23 7.25
C LYS A 229 -1.92 0.88 6.58
N VAL A 230 -2.88 0.84 5.66
CA VAL A 230 -3.19 -0.37 4.87
C VAL A 230 -2.03 -0.70 3.93
N ALA A 231 -1.47 0.31 3.27
CA ALA A 231 -0.29 0.14 2.42
C ALA A 231 0.94 -0.33 3.22
N SER A 232 1.19 0.24 4.39
CA SER A 232 2.25 -0.20 5.31
C SER A 232 2.07 -1.66 5.72
N MET A 233 0.88 -2.03 6.22
CA MET A 233 0.55 -3.40 6.61
C MET A 233 0.68 -4.39 5.46
N PHE A 234 0.31 -3.98 4.24
CA PHE A 234 0.47 -4.78 3.04
C PHE A 234 1.95 -5.08 2.74
N VAL A 235 2.82 -4.07 2.78
CA VAL A 235 4.25 -4.27 2.56
C VAL A 235 4.88 -5.13 3.66
N GLU A 236 4.52 -4.91 4.93
CA GLU A 236 4.97 -5.78 6.03
C GLU A 236 4.57 -7.23 5.81
N ALA A 237 3.32 -7.45 5.40
CA ALA A 237 2.79 -8.78 5.18
C ALA A 237 3.46 -9.47 3.99
N LEU A 238 3.71 -8.75 2.90
CA LEU A 238 4.49 -9.26 1.78
C LEU A 238 5.91 -9.65 2.20
N ASN A 239 6.59 -8.80 2.97
CA ASN A 239 7.94 -9.11 3.44
C ASN A 239 7.96 -10.36 4.33
N LYS A 240 6.97 -10.51 5.23
CA LYS A 240 6.83 -11.71 6.06
C LYS A 240 6.50 -12.96 5.25
N LYS A 241 5.73 -12.83 4.17
CA LYS A 241 5.46 -13.90 3.21
C LYS A 241 6.74 -14.38 2.55
N GLU A 242 7.44 -13.48 1.86
CA GLU A 242 8.67 -13.83 1.13
C GLU A 242 9.75 -14.37 2.09
N ALA A 243 9.87 -13.81 3.29
CA ALA A 243 10.82 -14.30 4.30
C ALA A 243 10.50 -15.73 4.82
N LYS A 244 9.22 -16.08 4.99
CA LYS A 244 8.82 -17.44 5.39
C LYS A 244 9.05 -18.43 4.24
N GLU A 245 8.67 -18.06 3.02
CA GLU A 245 8.84 -18.90 1.84
C GLU A 245 10.32 -19.13 1.50
N ALA A 246 11.18 -18.11 1.70
CA ALA A 246 12.63 -18.25 1.57
C ALA A 246 13.24 -19.25 2.57
N GLN A 247 12.59 -19.47 3.72
CA GLN A 247 12.97 -20.50 4.70
C GLN A 247 12.38 -21.89 4.39
N GLY A 248 11.72 -22.06 3.23
CA GLY A 248 11.05 -23.30 2.85
C GLY A 248 9.78 -23.59 3.67
N ARG A 249 9.24 -22.61 4.40
CA ARG A 249 8.01 -22.77 5.19
C ARG A 249 6.83 -22.21 4.42
N SER A 250 5.69 -22.90 4.45
CA SER A 250 4.45 -22.36 3.90
C SER A 250 4.05 -21.09 4.64
N PHE A 251 3.76 -20.02 3.90
CA PHE A 251 3.15 -18.83 4.47
C PHE A 251 1.66 -19.04 4.75
N TRP A 252 0.99 -19.86 3.93
CA TRP A 252 -0.45 -20.09 3.97
C TRP A 252 -0.78 -21.32 4.80
N ASP A 253 -1.60 -21.13 5.84
CA ASP A 253 -2.20 -22.19 6.63
C ASP A 253 -3.72 -22.17 6.45
N ILE A 254 -4.25 -23.07 5.60
CA ILE A 254 -5.69 -23.12 5.30
C ILE A 254 -6.32 -24.17 6.20
N ARG A 255 -7.25 -23.73 7.05
CA ARG A 255 -8.02 -24.58 7.94
C ARG A 255 -9.51 -24.37 7.76
N SER A 256 -10.28 -25.41 8.03
CA SER A 256 -11.73 -25.38 8.11
C SER A 256 -12.21 -24.61 9.35
N TRP A 257 -13.51 -24.26 9.36
CA TRP A 257 -14.13 -23.61 10.51
C TRP A 257 -14.00 -24.46 11.79
N ASP A 258 -14.24 -25.76 11.67
CA ASP A 258 -14.19 -26.70 12.81
C ASP A 258 -12.79 -26.84 13.39
N GLU A 259 -11.73 -26.57 12.61
CA GLU A 259 -10.36 -26.58 13.12
C GLU A 259 -10.00 -25.32 13.92
N TYR A 260 -10.62 -24.18 13.62
CA TYR A 260 -10.47 -22.95 14.41
C TYR A 260 -11.35 -22.96 15.66
N TRP A 261 -12.52 -23.58 15.54
CA TRP A 261 -13.49 -23.70 16.63
C TRP A 261 -13.93 -25.16 16.77
N PRO A 262 -13.04 -26.05 17.27
CA PRO A 262 -13.40 -27.44 17.52
C PRO A 262 -14.58 -27.45 18.48
N GLN A 263 -15.67 -28.10 18.04
CA GLN A 263 -16.98 -28.09 18.70
C GLN A 263 -16.81 -28.27 20.22
N LYS A 264 -17.29 -27.27 20.98
CA LYS A 264 -17.65 -27.41 22.38
C LYS A 264 -19.11 -27.84 22.49
#